data_AF-A0A5S3VS54-F1
#
_entry.id   AF-A0A5S3VS54-F1
#
_cell.length_a   1.000
_cell.length_b   1.000
_cell.length_c   1.000
_cell.angle_alpha   90.00
_cell.angle_beta   90.00
_cell.angle_gamma   90.00
#
_symmetry.space_group_name_H-M   'P 1'
#
loop_
_entity.id
_entity.type
_entity.pdbx_description
1 polymer ?
#
loop_
_entity_poly.entity_id
_entity_poly.type
_entity_poly.pdbx_seq_one_letter_code
_entity_poly.pdbx_strand_id
1 'polypeptide(L)'
;FNHHDAITELDKALLVVVECDNQKVGLLVADLLAQQQVVIKSLEANYQKVDGVSGATILGDGRVSLIVDIAGLTKMAGLKKPGAQEALIDAAALHEEQV
;
A
#
# COMPACT_ATOMS: atom_id res chain seq x y z
N PHE A 1 8.20 -15.24 3.95
CA PHE A 1 7.21 -14.20 4.28
C PHE A 1 5.96 -14.83 4.91
N ASN A 2 6.10 -15.45 6.08
CA ASN A 2 5.00 -16.15 6.76
C ASN A 2 4.80 -15.51 8.15
N HIS A 3 4.28 -14.28 8.15
CA HIS A 3 4.04 -13.54 9.39
C HIS A 3 2.68 -13.99 9.93
N HIS A 4 2.70 -14.86 10.94
CA HIS A 4 1.47 -15.40 11.55
C HIS A 4 0.72 -14.36 12.39
N ASP A 5 1.37 -13.24 12.70
CA ASP A 5 0.81 -12.12 13.48
C ASP A 5 0.24 -11.01 12.57
N ALA A 6 -0.10 -11.36 11.32
CA ALA A 6 -0.76 -10.41 10.42
C ALA A 6 -2.12 -9.98 11.02
N ILE A 7 -2.31 -8.68 11.17
CA ILE A 7 -3.57 -8.11 11.65
C ILE A 7 -4.63 -8.30 10.57
N THR A 8 -5.67 -9.09 10.86
CA THR A 8 -6.79 -9.35 9.96
C THR A 8 -8.07 -8.62 10.38
N GLU A 9 -8.09 -8.06 11.59
CA GLU A 9 -9.21 -7.28 12.12
C GLU A 9 -9.14 -5.84 11.58
N LEU A 10 -10.21 -5.39 10.92
CA LEU A 10 -10.25 -4.10 10.23
C LEU A 10 -10.14 -2.90 11.18
N ASP A 11 -10.65 -3.02 12.40
CA ASP A 11 -10.64 -1.98 13.44
C ASP A 11 -9.28 -1.83 14.14
N LYS A 12 -8.35 -2.77 13.90
CA LYS A 12 -7.01 -2.78 14.50
C LYS A 12 -5.89 -2.48 13.50
N ALA A 13 -6.23 -2.12 12.27
CA ALA A 13 -5.29 -1.85 11.20
C ALA A 13 -5.55 -0.49 10.56
N LEU A 14 -4.54 0.03 9.87
CA LEU A 14 -4.63 1.27 9.10
C LEU A 14 -5.00 0.95 7.66
N LEU A 15 -5.88 1.75 7.06
CA LEU A 15 -6.19 1.66 5.64
C LEU A 15 -5.47 2.77 4.87
N VAL A 16 -4.46 2.39 4.09
CA VAL A 16 -3.75 3.31 3.19
C VAL A 16 -4.47 3.33 1.86
N VAL A 17 -5.08 4.47 1.52
CA VAL A 17 -5.75 4.66 0.23
C VAL A 17 -4.72 5.15 -0.78
N VAL A 18 -4.53 4.36 -1.84
CA VAL A 18 -3.67 4.69 -2.98
C VAL A 18 -4.50 4.80 -4.25
N GLU A 19 -4.04 5.58 -5.21
CA GLU A 19 -4.65 5.67 -6.54
C GLU A 19 -3.72 5.08 -7.60
N CYS A 20 -4.25 4.18 -8.42
CA CYS A 20 -3.55 3.57 -9.55
C CYS A 20 -4.54 3.42 -10.71
N ASP A 21 -4.20 3.86 -11.91
CA ASP A 21 -5.06 3.80 -13.11
C ASP A 21 -6.48 4.35 -12.89
N ASN A 22 -6.60 5.49 -12.19
CA ASN A 22 -7.87 6.12 -11.77
C ASN A 22 -8.76 5.21 -10.88
N GLN A 23 -8.17 4.20 -10.24
CA GLN A 23 -8.83 3.36 -9.26
C GLN A 23 -8.24 3.63 -7.88
N LYS A 24 -9.10 3.95 -6.91
CA LYS A 24 -8.72 3.98 -5.50
C LYS A 24 -8.68 2.55 -4.97
N VAL A 25 -7.56 2.20 -4.34
CA VAL A 25 -7.32 0.89 -3.71
C VAL A 25 -6.96 1.13 -2.24
N GLY A 26 -7.58 0.37 -1.35
CA GLY A 26 -7.24 0.38 0.08
C GLY A 26 -6.25 -0.74 0.39
N LEU A 27 -5.10 -0.38 0.96
CA LEU A 27 -4.12 -1.32 1.50
C LEU A 27 -4.27 -1.38 3.01
N LEU A 28 -4.64 -2.54 3.53
CA LEU A 28 -4.67 -2.77 4.97
C LEU A 28 -3.24 -3.00 5.48
N VAL A 29 -2.75 -2.13 6.37
CA VAL A 29 -1.40 -2.19 6.93
C VAL A 29 -1.45 -2.15 8.46
N ALA A 30 -0.46 -2.75 9.10
CA ALA A 30 -0.40 -2.76 10.56
C ALA A 30 -0.05 -1.38 11.13
N ASP A 31 0.90 -0.69 10.51
CA ASP A 31 1.39 0.60 10.97
C ASP A 31 1.98 1.42 9.81
N LEU A 32 2.05 2.74 9.99
CA LEU A 32 2.61 3.69 9.06
C LEU A 32 3.91 4.26 9.63
N LEU A 33 5.03 3.84 9.05
CA LEU A 33 6.32 4.45 9.35
C LEU A 33 6.39 5.85 8.72
N ALA A 34 7.17 6.74 9.34
CA ALA A 34 7.44 8.06 8.79
C ALA A 34 8.07 7.99 7.39
N GLN A 35 7.89 9.05 6.60
CA GLN A 35 8.50 9.16 5.29
C GLN A 35 10.03 9.21 5.42
N GLN A 36 10.71 8.38 4.64
CA GLN A 36 12.17 8.32 4.61
C GLN A 36 12.67 8.24 3.16
N GLN A 37 13.83 8.84 2.89
CA GLN A 37 14.50 8.71 1.61
C GLN A 37 15.30 7.41 1.58
N VAL A 38 15.09 6.59 0.55
CA VAL A 38 15.73 5.28 0.41
C VAL A 38 16.38 5.13 -0.96
N VAL A 39 17.42 4.31 -1.04
CA VAL A 39 18.04 3.92 -2.32
C VAL A 39 17.39 2.63 -2.80
N ILE A 40 16.77 2.69 -3.98
CA ILE A 40 16.16 1.51 -4.61
C ILE A 40 17.24 0.58 -5.15
N LYS A 41 17.14 -0.70 -4.81
CA LYS A 41 17.94 -1.79 -5.40
C LYS A 41 16.99 -2.62 -6.26
N SER A 42 17.26 -2.66 -7.57
CA SER A 42 16.54 -3.54 -8.49
C SER A 42 16.85 -5.00 -8.14
N LEU A 43 15.81 -5.85 -8.19
CA LEU A 43 15.93 -7.30 -8.01
C LEU A 43 16.17 -8.02 -9.36
N GLU A 44 16.11 -7.31 -10.48
CA GLU A 44 15.97 -7.89 -11.83
C GLU A 44 17.23 -8.56 -12.38
N ALA A 45 18.43 -8.19 -11.90
CA ALA A 45 19.69 -8.68 -12.45
C ALA A 45 20.07 -10.10 -11.96
N ASN A 46 19.61 -10.49 -10.77
CA ASN A 46 20.04 -11.74 -10.11
C ASN A 46 18.88 -12.57 -9.54
N TYR A 47 17.65 -12.02 -9.52
CA TYR A 47 16.51 -12.65 -8.89
C TYR A 47 15.33 -12.71 -9.87
N GLN A 48 14.47 -13.70 -9.66
CA GLN A 48 13.21 -13.78 -10.39
C GLN A 48 12.31 -12.62 -10.01
N LYS A 49 11.56 -12.11 -10.99
CA LYS A 49 10.52 -11.11 -10.75
C LYS A 49 9.48 -11.71 -9.80
N VAL A 50 9.16 -10.96 -8.75
CA VAL A 50 8.09 -11.28 -7.81
C VAL A 50 6.92 -10.37 -8.13
N ASP A 51 5.77 -10.95 -8.48
CA ASP A 51 4.57 -10.17 -8.76
C ASP A 51 4.18 -9.36 -7.50
N GLY A 52 3.83 -8.08 -7.71
CA GLY A 52 3.50 -7.15 -6.62
C GLY A 52 4.70 -6.47 -5.94
N VAL A 53 5.93 -6.75 -6.39
CA VAL A 53 7.16 -6.13 -5.86
C VAL A 53 7.99 -5.53 -6.99
N SER A 54 8.35 -4.25 -6.87
CA SER A 54 9.18 -3.54 -7.85
C SER A 54 10.67 -3.52 -7.50
N GLY A 55 11.02 -3.80 -6.25
CA GLY A 55 12.41 -3.84 -5.81
C GLY A 55 12.54 -4.01 -4.29
N ALA A 56 13.74 -3.72 -3.79
CA ALA A 56 14.00 -3.70 -2.36
C ALA A 56 14.92 -2.54 -2.00
N THR A 57 14.97 -2.22 -0.71
CA THR A 57 15.95 -1.29 -0.14
C THR A 57 16.50 -1.85 1.17
N ILE A 58 17.65 -1.34 1.58
CA ILE A 58 18.25 -1.61 2.88
C ILE A 58 18.05 -0.35 3.72
N LEU A 59 17.33 -0.50 4.84
CA LEU A 59 17.09 0.58 5.79
C LEU A 59 18.36 0.88 6.60
N GLY A 60 18.41 2.03 7.28
CA GLY A 60 19.57 2.45 8.08
C GLY A 60 19.92 1.52 9.24
N ASP A 61 18.97 0.67 9.66
CA ASP A 61 19.15 -0.37 10.68
C ASP A 61 19.56 -1.74 10.09
N GLY A 62 19.81 -1.80 8.77
CA GLY A 62 20.22 -3.02 8.06
C GLY A 62 19.08 -3.95 7.65
N ARG A 63 17.82 -3.65 8.01
CA ARG A 63 16.68 -4.47 7.56
C ARG A 63 16.40 -4.27 6.08
N VAL A 64 16.00 -5.35 5.41
CA VAL A 64 15.54 -5.32 4.02
C VAL A 64 14.06 -4.94 4.01
N SER A 65 13.71 -3.93 3.21
CA SER A 65 12.32 -3.56 2.93
C SER A 65 12.00 -3.77 1.46
N LEU A 66 10.83 -4.34 1.17
CA LEU A 66 10.34 -4.49 -0.20
C LEU A 66 9.66 -3.19 -0.65
N ILE A 67 9.77 -2.90 -1.94
CA ILE A 67 9.03 -1.83 -2.59
C ILE A 67 7.85 -2.46 -3.30
N VAL A 68 6.65 -2.04 -2.92
CA VAL A 68 5.40 -2.59 -3.41
C VAL A 68 5.05 -1.99 -4.78
N ASP A 69 4.65 -2.83 -5.72
CA ASP A 69 4.07 -2.43 -7.02
C ASP A 69 2.54 -2.48 -6.93
N ILE A 70 1.91 -1.30 -6.84
CA ILE A 70 0.44 -1.18 -6.71
C ILE A 70 -0.31 -1.73 -7.91
N ALA A 71 0.21 -1.53 -9.13
CA ALA A 71 -0.43 -2.03 -10.35
C ALA A 71 -0.37 -3.57 -10.36
N GLY A 72 0.79 -4.13 -10.04
CA GLY A 72 1.00 -5.56 -9.85
C GLY A 72 0.06 -6.15 -8.80
N LEU A 73 -0.02 -5.53 -7.62
CA LEU A 73 -0.92 -5.97 -6.55
C LEU A 73 -2.40 -5.90 -6.95
N THR A 74 -2.82 -4.82 -7.60
CA THR A 74 -4.22 -4.65 -8.03
C THR A 74 -4.63 -5.75 -9.02
N LYS A 75 -3.72 -6.10 -9.94
CA LYS A 75 -3.91 -7.22 -10.88
C LYS A 75 -3.97 -8.56 -10.16
N MET A 76 -3.07 -8.82 -9.20
CA MET A 76 -3.05 -10.07 -8.41
C MET A 76 -4.31 -10.25 -7.56
N ALA A 77 -4.79 -9.15 -6.97
CA ALA A 77 -6.02 -9.13 -6.17
C ALA A 77 -7.29 -9.30 -7.03
N GLY A 78 -7.17 -9.27 -8.36
CA GLY A 78 -8.30 -9.42 -9.28
C GLY A 78 -9.32 -8.28 -9.18
N LEU A 79 -8.88 -7.10 -8.70
CA LEU A 79 -9.76 -5.95 -8.54
C LEU A 79 -10.19 -5.45 -9.93
N LYS A 80 -11.51 -5.46 -10.18
CA LYS A 80 -12.09 -4.88 -11.39
C LYS A 80 -12.20 -3.37 -11.21
N LYS A 81 -12.13 -2.61 -12.31
CA LYS A 81 -12.49 -1.18 -12.32
C LYS A 81 -13.84 -1.02 -11.64
N PRO A 82 -13.94 -0.28 -10.51
CA PRO A 82 -15.23 0.05 -9.95
C PRO A 82 -15.99 0.80 -11.05
N GLY A 83 -17.04 0.19 -11.57
CA GLY A 83 -17.88 0.84 -12.57
C GLY A 83 -18.57 2.00 -11.90
N ALA A 84 -18.17 3.24 -12.25
CA ALA A 84 -18.89 4.50 -12.01
C ALA A 84 -19.61 4.65 -10.64
N GLN A 85 -19.10 4.05 -9.57
CA GLN A 85 -19.56 4.32 -8.23
C GLN A 85 -18.52 5.24 -7.62
N GLU A 86 -18.70 6.54 -7.89
CA GLU A 86 -17.99 7.60 -7.19
C GLU A 86 -18.04 7.28 -5.70
N ALA A 87 -16.86 7.03 -5.13
CA ALA A 87 -16.73 6.82 -3.70
C ALA A 87 -17.19 8.10 -3.00
N LEU A 88 -18.42 8.08 -2.49
CA LEU A 88 -19.01 9.08 -1.59
C LEU A 88 -18.18 9.12 -0.30
N ILE A 89 -17.01 9.77 -0.34
CA ILE A 89 -16.20 10.03 0.85
C ILE A 89 -16.23 11.54 1.20
N ASP A 90 -16.65 12.42 0.29
CA ASP A 90 -16.57 13.88 0.46
C ASP A 90 -17.85 14.58 0.97
N ALA A 91 -18.50 14.12 2.05
CA ALA A 91 -19.57 14.93 2.65
C ALA A 91 -19.70 14.91 4.18
N ALA A 92 -18.96 14.04 4.89
CA ALA A 92 -19.14 13.88 6.34
C ALA A 92 -17.95 14.34 7.21
N ALA A 93 -16.89 14.90 6.63
CA ALA A 93 -15.83 15.57 7.39
C ALA A 93 -16.22 17.05 7.66
N LEU A 94 -17.23 17.17 8.52
CA LEU A 94 -17.64 18.29 9.39
C LEU A 94 -16.54 19.37 9.53
N HIS A 95 -16.75 20.62 9.09
CA HIS A 95 -17.50 21.67 9.82
C HIS A 95 -17.42 21.52 11.34
N GLU A 96 -16.31 21.97 11.96
CA GLU A 96 -16.29 22.52 13.32
C GLU A 96 -14.91 23.16 13.62
N GLU A 97 -14.74 24.45 13.32
CA GLU A 97 -13.97 25.39 14.17
C GLU A 97 -14.15 26.84 13.69
N GLN A 98 -15.20 27.51 14.18
CA GLN A 98 -15.22 28.97 14.36
C GLN A 98 -16.07 29.28 15.60
N VAL A 99 -15.38 29.61 16.71
CA VAL A 99 -15.90 30.42 17.81
C VAL A 99 -15.06 31.68 17.87
#